data_AF-N1MRP1-F1
#
_entry.id   AF-N1MRP1-F1
#
_cell.length_a   1.000
_cell.length_b   1.000
_cell.length_c   1.000
_cell.angle_alpha   90.00
_cell.angle_beta   90.00
_cell.angle_gamma   90.00
#
_symmetry.space_group_name_H-M   'P 1'
#
loop_
_entity.id
_entity.type
_entity.pdbx_description
1 polymer ?
#
loop_
_entity_poly.entity_id
_entity_poly.type
_entity_poly.pdbx_seq_one_letter_code
_entity_poly.pdbx_strand_id
1 'polypeptide(L)' 'MRSRRVEQRADDILGIWEARKDISLVELRLALAEMGLAVSVAGLHRFFARRGMTRKKRLAMPSSKTGPIS' A
#
# COMPACT_ATOMS: atom_id res chain seq x y z
N MET A 1 14.16 12.30 11.12
CA MET A 1 14.57 13.00 9.87
C MET A 1 14.14 12.36 8.54
N ARG A 2 13.32 11.31 8.49
CA ARG A 2 12.91 10.66 7.22
C ARG A 2 11.54 11.08 6.65
N SER A 3 10.76 11.90 7.37
CA SER A 3 9.43 12.33 6.89
C SER A 3 9.49 13.38 5.79
N ARG A 4 10.37 14.40 5.88
CA ARG A 4 10.41 15.50 4.89
C ARG A 4 10.62 15.06 3.44
N ARG A 5 11.51 14.09 3.18
CA ARG A 5 11.74 13.60 1.80
C ARG A 5 10.55 12.83 1.24
N VAL A 6 9.85 12.09 2.10
CA VAL A 6 8.64 11.34 1.71
C VAL A 6 7.48 12.29 1.45
N GLU A 7 7.32 13.33 2.29
CA GLU A 7 6.29 14.35 2.08
C GLU A 7 6.57 15.22 0.83
N GLN A 8 7.85 15.51 0.50
CA GLN A 8 8.21 16.22 -0.74
C GLN A 8 7.88 15.43 -2.00
N ARG A 9 7.89 14.09 -1.92
CA ARG A 9 7.50 13.19 -3.02
C ARG A 9 6.11 12.60 -2.81
N ALA A 10 5.26 13.29 -2.04
CA ALA A 10 3.91 12.81 -1.75
C ALA A 10 3.09 12.60 -3.04
N ASP A 11 3.24 13.50 -4.01
CA ASP A 11 2.50 13.43 -5.27
C ASP A 11 2.88 12.20 -6.09
N ASP A 12 4.15 11.83 -6.14
CA ASP A 12 4.60 10.60 -6.82
C ASP A 12 4.08 9.34 -6.13
N ILE A 13 4.10 9.32 -4.79
CA ILE A 13 3.60 8.19 -3.98
C ILE A 13 2.10 8.02 -4.21
N LEU A 14 1.35 9.13 -4.18
CA LEU A 14 -0.10 9.12 -4.38
C LEU A 14 -0.48 8.83 -5.84
N GLY A 15 0.30 9.30 -6.81
CA GLY A 15 0.09 9.02 -8.23
C GLY A 15 0.20 7.53 -8.54
N ILE A 16 1.22 6.85 -8.01
CA ILE A 16 1.35 5.39 -8.16
C ILE A 16 0.22 4.67 -7.43
N TRP A 17 -0.13 5.13 -6.23
CA TRP A 17 -1.20 4.54 -5.42
C TRP A 17 -2.56 4.60 -6.12
N GLU A 18 -2.91 5.74 -6.72
CA GLU A 18 -4.16 5.91 -7.47
C GLU A 18 -4.16 5.13 -8.79
N ALA A 19 -3.03 5.15 -9.52
CA ALA A 19 -2.89 4.41 -10.78
C ALA A 19 -2.98 2.89 -10.59
N ARG A 20 -2.56 2.38 -9.43
CA ARG A 20 -2.54 0.96 -9.10
C ARG A 20 -3.35 0.68 -7.84
N LYS A 21 -4.67 0.65 -7.98
CA LYS A 21 -5.59 0.48 -6.85
C LYS A 21 -5.26 -0.71 -5.94
N ASP A 22 -4.75 -1.82 -6.47
CA ASP A 22 -4.45 -3.05 -5.69
C ASP A 22 -2.97 -3.24 -5.33
N ILE A 23 -2.13 -2.20 -5.44
CA ILE A 23 -0.71 -2.30 -5.10
C ILE A 23 -0.50 -2.52 -3.59
N SER A 24 0.34 -3.49 -3.24
CA SER A 24 0.80 -3.67 -1.86
C SER A 24 1.84 -2.61 -1.46
N LEU A 25 2.06 -2.41 -0.15
CA LEU A 25 3.09 -1.49 0.34
C LEU A 25 4.51 -1.92 -0.07
N VAL A 26 4.74 -3.22 -0.30
CA VAL A 26 6.04 -3.76 -0.73
C VAL A 26 6.28 -3.44 -2.20
N GLU A 27 5.27 -3.66 -3.05
CA GLU A 27 5.34 -3.31 -4.48
C GLU A 27 5.46 -1.81 -4.68
N LEU A 28 4.73 -1.01 -3.88
CA LEU A 28 4.87 0.44 -3.89
C LEU A 28 6.30 0.85 -3.50
N ARG A 29 6.90 0.22 -2.49
CA ARG A 29 8.30 0.47 -2.13
C ARG A 29 9.25 0.16 -3.29
N LEU A 30 9.03 -0.93 -4.04
CA LEU A 30 9.88 -1.29 -5.18
C LEU A 30 9.77 -0.24 -6.30
N ALA A 31 8.55 0.15 -6.67
CA ALA A 31 8.32 1.20 -7.66
C ALA A 31 8.94 2.54 -7.26
N LEU A 32 8.86 2.90 -5.97
CA LEU A 32 9.53 4.10 -5.47
C LEU A 32 11.06 3.97 -5.50
N ALA A 33 11.61 2.79 -5.24
CA ALA A 33 13.04 2.52 -5.31
C ALA A 33 13.57 2.62 -6.75
N GLU A 34 12.80 2.16 -7.75
CA GLU A 34 13.11 2.34 -9.18
C GLU A 34 13.20 3.82 -9.57
N MET A 35 12.38 4.67 -8.95
CA MET A 35 12.44 6.14 -9.11
C MET A 35 13.48 6.82 -8.17
N GLY A 36 14.37 6.06 -7.54
CA GLY A 36 15.42 6.58 -6.66
C GLY A 36 14.97 7.00 -5.26
N LEU A 37 13.73 6.71 -4.86
CA LEU A 37 13.21 7.01 -3.52
C LEU A 37 13.26 5.79 -2.60
N ALA A 38 14.29 5.75 -1.76
CA ALA A 38 14.42 4.73 -0.72
C ALA A 38 13.50 5.03 0.49
N VAL A 39 12.37 4.31 0.59
CA VAL A 39 11.43 4.38 1.73
C VAL A 39 11.28 3.01 2.39
N SER A 40 11.14 2.99 3.71
CA SER A 40 10.77 1.77 4.43
C SER A 40 9.26 1.54 4.38
N VAL A 41 8.84 0.27 4.45
CA VAL A 41 7.41 -0.10 4.51
C VAL A 41 6.72 0.55 5.70
N ALA A 42 7.36 0.56 6.88
CA ALA A 42 6.84 1.27 8.05
C ALA A 42 6.73 2.80 7.85
N GLY A 43 7.60 3.37 7.00
CA GLY A 43 7.53 4.77 6.59
C GLY A 43 6.30 5.06 5.73
N LEU A 44 6.05 4.22 4.73
CA LEU A 44 4.85 4.28 3.88
C LEU A 44 3.57 4.07 4.71
N HIS A 45 3.56 3.07 5.61
CA HIS A 45 2.44 2.83 6.50
C HIS A 45 2.10 4.08 7.33
N ARG A 46 3.10 4.72 7.95
CA ARG A 46 2.87 5.96 8.70
C ARG A 46 2.45 7.13 7.81
N PHE A 47 2.96 7.23 6.59
CA PHE A 47 2.55 8.24 5.62
C PHE A 47 1.05 8.11 5.31
N PHE A 48 0.59 6.90 4.98
CA PHE A 48 -0.82 6.63 4.70
C PHE A 48 -1.71 6.78 5.94
N ALA A 49 -1.26 6.28 7.10
CA ALA A 49 -1.99 6.39 8.35
C ALA A 49 -2.22 7.85 8.77
N ARG A 50 -1.23 8.74 8.59
CA ARG A 50 -1.39 10.18 8.85
C ARG A 50 -2.44 10.84 7.96
N ARG A 51 -2.63 10.32 6.75
CA ARG A 51 -3.59 10.85 5.76
C ARG A 51 -4.97 10.19 5.87
N GLY A 52 -5.18 9.29 6.84
CA GLY A 52 -6.41 8.52 6.95
C GLY A 52 -6.63 7.53 5.80
N MET A 53 -5.60 7.30 4.98
CA MET A 53 -5.66 6.46 3.77
C MET A 53 -5.29 5.02 4.13
N THR A 54 -6.11 4.37 4.94
CA THR A 54 -5.94 2.94 5.22
C THR A 54 -6.92 2.14 4.36
N ARG A 55 -6.42 1.14 3.63
CA ARG A 55 -7.30 0.23 2.89
C ARG A 55 -8.00 -0.69 3.88
N LYS A 56 -9.33 -0.69 3.88
CA LYS A 56 -10.12 -1.67 4.63
C LYS A 56 -9.76 -3.07 4.08
N LYS A 57 -9.40 -3.98 4.97
CA LYS A 57 -9.17 -5.38 4.60
C LYS A 57 -10.44 -5.92 3.93
N ARG A 58 -10.35 -6.32 2.66
CA ARG A 58 -11.47 -6.97 1.97
C ARG A 58 -11.77 -8.28 2.71
N LEU A 59 -13.04 -8.57 2.97
CA LEU A 59 -13.42 -9.86 3.56
C LEU A 59 -12.82 -10.96 2.67
N ALA A 60 -12.10 -11.92 3.27
CA ALA A 60 -11.73 -13.13 2.54
C ALA A 60 -13.01 -13.79 2.02
N MET A 61 -13.00 -14.29 0.78
CA MET A 61 -14.13 -15.08 0.30
C MET A 61 -14.35 -16.24 1.29
N PRO A 62 -15.58 -16.46 1.78
CA PRO A 62 -15.85 -17.60 2.63
C PRO A 62 -15.52 -18.88 1.87
N SER A 63 -14.79 -19.80 2.52
CA SER A 63 -14.55 -21.13 1.97
C SER A 63 -15.89 -21.79 1.65
N SER A 64 -16.07 -22.27 0.42
CA SER A 64 -17.27 -23.04 0.07
C SER A 64 -17.32 -24.27 0.98
N LYS A 65 -18.37 -24.36 1.80
CA LYS A 65 -18.69 -25.61 2.49
C LYS A 65 -19.19 -26.58 1.43
N THR A 66 -18.30 -27.41 0.89
CA THR A 66 -18.69 -28.63 0.18
C THR A 66 -19.36 -29.54 1.21
N GLY A 67 -20.68 -29.49 1.28
CA GLY A 67 -21.47 -30.45 2.06
C GLY A 67 -21.31 -31.87 1.49
N PRO A 68 -21.49 -32.92 2.30
CA PRO A 68 -21.23 -34.29 1.87
C PRO A 68 -22.22 -34.69 0.77
N ILE A 69 -21.69 -35.31 -0.28
CA ILE A 69 -22.50 -35.97 -1.31
C ILE A 69 -23.11 -37.22 -0.64
N SER A 70 -24.43 -37.40 -0.81
CA SER A 70 -25.24 -38.48 -0.21
C SER A 70 -24.75 -39.88 -0.56
#